data_AF-A0A327NF35-F1
#
_entry.id   AF-A0A327NF35-F1
#
_cell.length_a   1.000
_cell.length_b   1.000
_cell.length_c   1.000
_cell.angle_alpha   90.00
_cell.angle_beta   90.00
_cell.angle_gamma   90.00
#
_symmetry.space_group_name_H-M   'P 1'
#
loop_
_entity.id
_entity.type
_entity.pdbx_description
1 polymer ?
#
loop_
_entity_poly.entity_id
_entity_poly.type
_entity_poly.pdbx_seq_one_letter_code
_entity_poly.pdbx_strand_id
1 'polypeptide(L)'
;MGNSVDLTSLYRNQVDRVQREVTLNANRSVTIDDQWTTGNNPVEAPWQWLTRAEITRTPNGLLLRQDGKSLALLINSSTPNTITIDDVSGAKNPQDSPNPGVSRIVVRLASPANSTTKLTVQIIPGSVAGK
;
A
#
# COMPACT_ATOMS: atom_id res chain seq x y z
N MET A 1 -0.25 -11.29 16.11
CA MET A 1 -0.03 -12.55 15.37
C MET A 1 0.09 -12.18 13.90
N GLY A 2 1.20 -12.56 13.26
CA GLY A 2 1.47 -12.24 11.86
C GLY A 2 1.19 -13.45 10.97
N ASN A 3 0.64 -13.21 9.78
CA ASN A 3 0.53 -14.21 8.72
C ASN A 3 1.44 -13.79 7.58
N SER A 4 2.30 -14.71 7.13
CA SER A 4 3.21 -14.48 6.01
C SER A 4 2.81 -15.30 4.80
N VAL A 5 2.93 -14.70 3.62
CA VAL A 5 2.62 -15.30 2.33
C VAL A 5 3.79 -15.09 1.39
N ASP A 6 4.26 -16.19 0.78
CA ASP A 6 5.19 -16.15 -0.34
C ASP A 6 4.39 -15.91 -1.63
N LEU A 7 4.68 -14.79 -2.30
CA LEU A 7 4.02 -14.36 -3.53
C LEU A 7 4.93 -14.56 -4.76
N THR A 8 6.13 -15.11 -4.59
CA THR A 8 7.18 -15.21 -5.63
C THR A 8 6.65 -15.85 -6.92
N SER A 9 5.81 -16.87 -6.79
CA SER A 9 5.25 -17.59 -7.95
C SER A 9 4.36 -16.72 -8.84
N LEU A 10 3.76 -15.64 -8.30
CA LEU A 10 2.91 -14.70 -9.05
C LEU A 10 3.73 -13.69 -9.86
N TYR A 11 4.99 -13.48 -9.50
CA TYR A 11 5.89 -12.48 -10.09
C TYR A 11 7.11 -13.10 -10.76
N ARG A 12 7.00 -14.36 -11.20
CA ARG A 12 8.07 -15.05 -11.93
C ARG A 12 8.59 -14.19 -13.08
N ASN A 13 9.90 -14.18 -13.26
CA ASN A 13 10.63 -13.41 -14.26
C ASN A 13 10.64 -11.88 -14.05
N GLN A 14 9.94 -11.35 -13.05
CA GLN A 14 10.03 -9.94 -12.67
C GLN A 14 11.00 -9.74 -11.50
N VAL A 15 10.95 -10.65 -10.52
CA VAL A 15 11.72 -10.62 -9.28
C VAL A 15 12.03 -12.05 -8.84
N ASP A 16 13.10 -12.22 -8.07
CA ASP A 16 13.58 -13.52 -7.59
C ASP A 16 12.81 -13.98 -6.34
N ARG A 17 12.31 -13.03 -5.54
CA ARG A 17 11.52 -13.30 -4.33
C ARG A 17 10.51 -12.19 -4.06
N VAL A 18 9.32 -12.55 -3.60
CA VAL A 18 8.32 -11.63 -3.05
C VAL A 18 7.66 -12.25 -1.83
N GLN A 19 7.62 -11.50 -0.73
CA GLN A 19 6.96 -11.91 0.50
C GLN A 19 6.14 -10.75 1.07
N ARG A 20 4.96 -11.08 1.60
CA ARG A 20 4.13 -10.18 2.39
C ARG A 20 3.92 -10.77 3.77
N GLU A 21 4.06 -9.96 4.80
CA GLU A 21 3.61 -10.27 6.14
C GLU A 21 2.53 -9.27 6.55
N VAL A 22 1.43 -9.78 7.12
CA VAL A 22 0.35 -8.96 7.68
C VAL A 22 0.20 -9.29 9.15
N THR A 23 0.35 -8.28 9.99
CA THR A 23 0.30 -8.42 11.45
C THR A 23 -0.81 -7.57 12.04
N LEU A 24 -1.72 -8.21 12.78
CA LEU A 24 -2.65 -7.51 13.67
C LEU A 24 -1.97 -7.30 15.03
N ASN A 25 -1.79 -6.04 15.39
CA ASN A 25 -1.14 -5.62 16.62
C ASN A 25 -2.12 -5.55 17.80
N ALA A 26 -1.61 -5.61 19.03
CA ALA A 26 -2.43 -5.58 20.25
C ALA A 26 -3.27 -4.30 20.39
N ASN A 27 -2.77 -3.17 19.85
CA ASN A 27 -3.47 -1.88 19.82
C ASN A 27 -4.46 -1.74 18.65
N ARG A 28 -4.81 -2.84 17.97
CA ARG A 28 -5.72 -2.90 16.81
C ARG A 28 -5.20 -2.23 15.54
N SER A 29 -3.94 -1.77 15.50
CA SER A 29 -3.32 -1.39 14.23
C SER A 29 -2.97 -2.64 13.41
N VAL A 30 -2.86 -2.46 12.11
CA VAL A 30 -2.37 -3.49 11.18
C VAL A 30 -1.04 -3.02 10.61
N THR A 31 -0.05 -3.90 10.58
CA THR A 31 1.20 -3.68 9.85
C THR A 31 1.23 -4.58 8.63
N ILE A 32 1.55 -4.03 7.47
CA ILE A 32 1.86 -4.77 6.25
C ILE A 32 3.33 -4.56 5.95
N ASP A 33 4.11 -5.64 6.00
CA ASP A 33 5.52 -5.66 5.65
C ASP A 33 5.70 -6.41 4.33
N ASP A 34 6.03 -5.67 3.28
CA ASP A 34 6.33 -6.18 1.96
C ASP A 34 7.85 -6.19 1.73
N GLN A 35 8.33 -7.28 1.14
CA GLN A 35 9.72 -7.43 0.72
C GLN A 35 9.78 -8.09 -0.65
N TRP A 36 10.64 -7.57 -1.50
CA TRP A 36 10.98 -8.22 -2.76
C TRP A 36 12.47 -8.10 -3.08
N THR A 37 12.99 -9.10 -3.78
CA THR A 37 14.37 -9.15 -4.26
C THR A 37 14.37 -9.19 -5.78
N THR A 38 15.03 -8.21 -6.40
CA THR A 38 15.17 -8.13 -7.86
C THR A 38 16.29 -9.04 -8.34
N GLY A 39 16.13 -9.59 -9.55
CA GLY A 39 17.21 -10.23 -10.27
C GLY A 39 18.06 -9.21 -11.03
N ASN A 40 18.51 -9.56 -12.23
CA ASN A 40 19.43 -8.74 -13.02
C ASN A 40 18.86 -7.41 -13.56
N ASN A 41 17.54 -7.19 -13.45
CA ASN A 41 16.89 -5.98 -13.94
C ASN A 41 16.35 -5.14 -12.77
N PRO A 42 16.39 -3.80 -12.87
CA PRO A 42 15.68 -2.95 -11.93
C PRO A 42 14.16 -3.13 -12.08
N VAL A 43 13.44 -2.88 -10.98
CA VAL A 43 11.98 -3.03 -10.93
C VAL A 43 11.37 -1.77 -10.31
N GLU A 44 10.27 -1.29 -10.88
CA GLU A 44 9.39 -0.33 -10.23
C GLU A 44 8.17 -1.06 -9.66
N ALA A 45 8.04 -1.07 -8.34
CA ALA A 45 6.97 -1.78 -7.64
C ALA A 45 5.88 -0.79 -7.19
N PRO A 46 4.62 -0.95 -7.65
CA PRO A 46 3.48 -0.19 -7.15
C PRO A 46 2.76 -0.95 -6.03
N TRP A 47 2.74 -0.40 -4.81
CA TRP A 47 1.82 -0.80 -3.75
C TRP A 47 0.55 0.05 -3.82
N GLN A 48 -0.62 -0.58 -3.80
CA GLN A 48 -1.89 0.09 -4.12
C GLN A 48 -2.92 -0.12 -3.01
N TRP A 49 -3.68 0.94 -2.71
CA TRP A 49 -4.81 0.92 -1.78
C TRP A 49 -6.02 1.65 -2.36
N LEU A 50 -7.15 0.96 -2.45
CA LEU A 50 -8.42 1.54 -2.91
C LEU A 50 -9.23 2.02 -1.71
N THR A 51 -9.81 3.21 -1.79
CA THR A 51 -10.62 3.76 -0.69
C THR A 51 -11.68 4.76 -1.17
N ARG A 52 -12.78 4.87 -0.41
CA ARG A 52 -13.77 5.96 -0.53
C ARG A 52 -13.55 7.08 0.49
N ALA A 53 -12.51 6.96 1.31
CA ALA A 53 -12.19 7.96 2.31
C ALA A 53 -11.70 9.25 1.64
N GLU A 54 -11.95 10.38 2.29
CA GLU A 54 -11.20 11.60 2.05
C GLU A 54 -9.73 11.38 2.46
N ILE A 55 -8.77 11.74 1.59
CA ILE A 55 -7.35 11.47 1.78
C ILE A 55 -6.62 12.80 1.99
N THR A 56 -5.89 12.93 3.09
CA THR A 56 -5.01 14.08 3.38
C THR A 56 -3.57 13.61 3.53
N ARG A 57 -2.61 14.32 2.93
CA ARG A 57 -1.18 14.06 3.15
C ARG A 57 -0.75 14.52 4.54
N THR A 58 0.11 13.74 5.18
CA THR A 58 0.77 14.09 6.44
C THR A 58 2.28 13.98 6.29
N PRO A 59 3.10 14.51 7.21
CA PRO A 59 4.55 14.38 7.13
C PRO A 59 5.06 12.92 7.03
N ASN A 60 4.31 11.97 7.60
CA ASN A 60 4.73 10.57 7.74
C ASN A 60 3.89 9.60 6.90
N GLY A 61 3.01 10.12 6.02
CA GLY A 61 2.15 9.30 5.16
C GLY A 61 0.80 9.97 4.86
N LEU A 62 -0.30 9.28 5.14
CA LEU A 62 -1.65 9.72 4.78
C LEU A 62 -2.63 9.59 5.95
N LEU A 63 -3.62 10.48 6.01
CA LEU A 63 -4.78 10.37 6.88
C LEU A 63 -6.02 10.15 6.02
N LEU A 64 -6.76 9.08 6.30
CA LEU A 64 -7.99 8.72 5.62
C LEU A 64 -9.15 9.00 6.57
N ARG A 65 -10.19 9.69 6.09
CA ARG A 65 -11.42 9.97 6.85
C ARG A 65 -12.65 9.47 6.11
N GLN A 66 -13.49 8.70 6.79
CA GLN A 66 -14.74 8.20 6.23
C GLN A 66 -15.75 8.01 7.36
N ASP A 67 -16.99 8.46 7.17
CA ASP A 67 -18.11 8.25 8.10
C ASP A 67 -17.78 8.64 9.56
N GLY A 68 -17.09 9.76 9.75
CA GLY A 68 -16.66 10.25 11.07
C GLY A 68 -15.51 9.46 11.72
N LYS A 69 -14.97 8.44 11.04
CA LYS A 69 -13.82 7.64 11.49
C LYS A 69 -12.56 8.07 10.75
N SER A 70 -11.41 7.76 11.34
CA SER A 70 -10.11 8.02 10.73
C SER A 70 -9.17 6.82 10.76
N LEU A 71 -8.28 6.77 9.77
CA LEU A 71 -7.25 5.75 9.63
C LEU A 71 -5.95 6.43 9.17
N ALA A 72 -4.90 6.35 9.96
CA ALA A 72 -3.59 6.84 9.56
C ALA A 72 -2.81 5.72 8.85
N LEU A 73 -2.25 6.04 7.69
CA LEU A 73 -1.29 5.20 6.97
C LEU A 73 0.10 5.79 7.13
N LEU A 74 0.95 5.16 7.93
CA LEU A 74 2.37 5.51 8.03
C LEU A 74 3.16 4.64 7.05
N ILE A 75 3.95 5.28 6.20
CA ILE A 75 4.66 4.60 5.10
C ILE A 75 6.16 4.74 5.34
N ASN A 76 6.84 3.60 5.50
CA ASN A 76 8.29 3.54 5.66
C ASN A 76 8.86 2.59 4.60
N SER A 77 9.93 3.00 3.92
CA SER A 77 10.51 2.21 2.83
C SER A 77 12.03 2.27 2.87
N SER A 78 12.68 1.19 2.42
CA SER A 78 14.14 1.12 2.34
C SER A 78 14.75 1.93 1.19
N THR A 79 13.92 2.38 0.24
CA THR A 79 14.29 3.27 -0.86
C THR A 79 13.32 4.46 -0.92
N PRO A 80 13.69 5.59 -1.56
CA PRO A 80 12.77 6.69 -1.78
C PRO A 80 11.50 6.21 -2.48
N ASN A 81 10.35 6.69 -2.00
CA ASN A 81 9.05 6.37 -2.57
C ASN A 81 8.36 7.64 -3.10
N THR A 82 7.44 7.45 -4.04
CA THR A 82 6.49 8.48 -4.44
C THR A 82 5.06 8.01 -4.14
N ILE A 83 4.20 8.95 -3.75
CA ILE A 83 2.80 8.66 -3.44
C ILE A 83 1.92 9.47 -4.38
N THR A 84 1.06 8.78 -5.13
CA THR A 84 0.03 9.37 -6.00
C THR A 84 -1.36 8.96 -5.52
N ILE A 85 -2.35 9.81 -5.80
CA ILE A 85 -3.76 9.58 -5.48
C ILE A 85 -4.52 9.76 -6.78
N ASP A 86 -4.98 8.66 -7.36
CA ASP A 86 -5.65 8.64 -8.65
C ASP A 86 -7.17 8.51 -8.45
N ASP A 87 -7.95 9.31 -9.18
CA ASP A 87 -9.38 9.07 -9.32
C ASP A 87 -9.58 7.83 -10.21
N VAL A 88 -10.26 6.82 -9.66
CA VAL A 88 -10.59 5.56 -10.35
C VAL A 88 -12.09 5.29 -10.33
N SER A 89 -12.90 6.35 -10.20
CA SER A 89 -14.35 6.26 -10.10
C SER A 89 -15.05 5.96 -11.42
N GLY A 90 -14.50 6.43 -12.53
CA GLY A 90 -15.02 6.18 -13.88
C GLY A 90 -14.63 4.80 -14.42
N ALA A 91 -15.53 4.21 -15.21
CA ALA A 91 -15.20 3.06 -16.05
C ALA A 91 -14.18 3.47 -17.13
N LYS A 92 -13.13 2.68 -17.34
CA LYS A 92 -12.09 2.98 -18.35
C LYS A 92 -12.35 2.27 -19.67
N ASN A 93 -12.93 1.07 -19.63
CA ASN A 93 -13.25 0.27 -20.80
C ASN A 93 -14.73 -0.10 -20.85
N PRO A 94 -15.27 -0.50 -22.02
CA PRO A 94 -16.68 -0.85 -22.17
C PRO A 94 -17.16 -2.00 -21.27
N GLN A 95 -16.26 -2.92 -20.91
CA GLN A 95 -16.55 -4.05 -20.01
C GLN A 95 -16.46 -3.69 -18.52
N ASP A 96 -16.00 -2.48 -18.18
CA ASP A 96 -15.80 -2.06 -16.80
C ASP A 96 -17.10 -1.47 -16.25
N SER A 97 -17.42 -1.79 -14.99
CA SER A 97 -18.43 -1.04 -14.24
C SER A 97 -17.78 0.15 -13.53
N PRO A 98 -18.46 1.32 -13.44
CA PRO A 98 -17.95 2.45 -12.66
C PRO A 98 -17.83 2.06 -11.18
N ASN A 99 -16.90 2.72 -10.47
CA ASN A 99 -16.70 2.55 -9.04
C ASN A 99 -16.82 3.90 -8.29
N PRO A 100 -18.03 4.50 -8.22
CA PRO A 100 -18.20 5.87 -7.78
C PRO A 100 -17.57 6.16 -6.41
N GLY A 101 -16.89 7.30 -6.34
CA GLY A 101 -16.25 7.80 -5.13
C GLY A 101 -15.00 7.04 -4.68
N VAL A 102 -14.45 6.13 -5.50
CA VAL A 102 -13.21 5.42 -5.16
C VAL A 102 -11.98 6.12 -5.71
N SER A 103 -11.03 6.38 -4.81
CA SER A 103 -9.68 6.81 -5.11
C SER A 103 -8.70 5.65 -4.94
N ARG A 104 -7.59 5.70 -5.67
CA ARG A 104 -6.48 4.76 -5.56
C ARG A 104 -5.23 5.49 -5.06
N ILE A 105 -4.76 5.10 -3.89
CA ILE A 105 -3.44 5.47 -3.41
C ILE A 105 -2.43 4.52 -4.05
N VAL A 106 -1.36 5.06 -4.64
CA VAL A 106 -0.25 4.28 -5.18
C VAL A 106 1.05 4.76 -4.56
N VAL A 107 1.75 3.86 -3.86
CA VAL A 107 3.12 4.06 -3.37
C VAL A 107 4.06 3.36 -4.34
N ARG A 108 4.90 4.11 -5.05
CA ARG A 108 5.88 3.55 -6.01
C ARG A 108 7.27 3.57 -5.43
N LEU A 109 7.96 2.45 -5.57
CA LEU A 109 9.35 2.29 -5.16
C LEU A 109 10.18 1.81 -6.34
N ALA A 110 11.31 2.48 -6.58
CA ALA A 110 12.31 2.00 -7.52
C ALA A 110 13.30 1.09 -6.77
N SER A 111 13.49 -0.11 -7.30
CA SER A 111 14.40 -1.12 -6.79
C SER A 111 15.49 -1.37 -7.83
N PRO A 112 16.77 -1.12 -7.50
CA PRO A 112 17.90 -1.47 -8.38
C PRO A 112 17.93 -2.97 -8.68
N ALA A 113 18.62 -3.37 -9.75
CA ALA A 113 18.94 -4.77 -9.98
C ALA A 113 19.73 -5.37 -8.81
N ASN A 114 19.57 -6.67 -8.57
CA ASN A 114 20.27 -7.44 -7.54
C ASN A 114 20.15 -6.83 -6.13
N SER A 115 18.97 -6.31 -5.79
CA SER A 115 18.72 -5.63 -4.51
C SER A 115 17.46 -6.15 -3.83
N THR A 116 17.41 -6.00 -2.50
CA THR A 116 16.20 -6.28 -1.72
C THR A 116 15.60 -4.97 -1.25
N THR A 117 14.33 -4.74 -1.56
CA THR A 117 13.57 -3.58 -1.11
C THR A 117 12.51 -4.00 -0.10
N LYS A 118 12.30 -3.15 0.91
CA LYS A 118 11.28 -3.33 1.95
C LYS A 118 10.34 -2.13 1.97
N LEU A 119 9.05 -2.41 2.16
CA LEU A 119 8.01 -1.43 2.39
C LEU A 119 7.19 -1.87 3.62
N THR A 120 7.14 -1.01 4.63
CA THR A 120 6.29 -1.18 5.81
C THR A 120 5.17 -0.14 5.76
N VAL A 121 3.93 -0.60 5.78
CA VAL A 121 2.75 0.25 5.92
C VAL A 121 2.07 -0.05 7.24
N GLN A 122 2.07 0.93 8.16
CA GLN A 122 1.32 0.84 9.40
C GLN A 122 -0.02 1.52 9.25
N ILE A 123 -1.08 0.80 9.59
CA ILE A 123 -2.48 1.18 9.44
C ILE A 123 -3.04 1.34 10.85
N ILE A 124 -3.16 2.59 11.31
CA ILE A 124 -3.51 2.90 12.70
C ILE A 124 -4.94 3.47 12.73
N PRO A 125 -5.91 2.78 13.35
CA PRO A 125 -7.24 3.34 13.54
C PRO A 125 -7.16 4.54 14.49
N GLY A 126 -7.77 5.65 14.10
CA GLY A 126 -8.04 6.74 15.03
C GLY A 126 -9.31 6.47 15.84
N SER A 127 -9.37 7.00 17.05
CA SER A 127 -10.63 7.08 17.78
C SER A 127 -11.57 8.05 17.06
N VAL A 128 -12.87 7.73 17.05
CA VAL A 128 -13.90 8.73 16.80
C VAL A 128 -13.68 9.81 17.86
N ALA A 129 -13.40 11.05 17.46
CA ALA A 129 -13.58 12.15 18.38
C ALA A 129 -15.07 12.13 18.73
N GLY A 130 -15.41 11.56 19.89
CA GLY A 130 -16.78 11.50 20.37
C GLY A 130 -17.35 12.91 20.32
N LYS A 131 -18.48 13.05 19.64
CA LYS A 131 -19.37 14.17 19.89
C LYS A 131 -20.03 13.96 21.25
#